data_AF-A0A6I7MYL2-F1
#
_entry.id   AF-A0A6I7MYL2-F1
#
_cell.length_a   1.000
_cell.length_b   1.000
_cell.length_c   1.000
_cell.angle_alpha   90.00
_cell.angle_beta   90.00
_cell.angle_gamma   90.00
#
_symmetry.space_group_name_H-M   'P 1'
#
loop_
_entity.id
_entity.type
_entity.pdbx_description
1 polymer ?
#
loop_
_entity_poly.entity_id
_entity_poly.type
_entity_poly.pdbx_seq_one_letter_code
_entity_poly.pdbx_strand_id
1 'polypeptide(L)' 'MLEYVKTILMKVSFDRRLFEKELRKALNLLIPDEIQVFKEWCYSKFSGKYEPVLNKYFIGLAG' A
#
# COMPACT_ATOMS: atom_id res chain seq x y z
N MET A 1 -6.15 4.14 11.57
CA MET A 1 -4.71 4.18 11.22
C MET A 1 -4.46 4.47 9.74
N LEU A 2 -5.49 4.35 8.91
CA LEU A 2 -5.43 4.54 7.47
C LEU A 2 -4.80 5.86 6.99
N GLU A 3 -5.26 7.02 7.48
CA GLU A 3 -4.76 8.32 7.00
C GLU A 3 -3.27 8.56 7.33
N TYR A 4 -2.82 8.06 8.48
CA TYR A 4 -1.40 8.08 8.86
C TYR A 4 -0.56 7.28 7.85
N VAL A 5 -0.98 6.05 7.55
CA VAL A 5 -0.34 5.17 6.57
C VAL A 5 -0.29 5.82 5.19
N LYS A 6 -1.40 6.40 4.72
CA LYS A 6 -1.48 7.10 3.43
C LYS A 6 -0.46 8.23 3.34
N THR A 7 -0.34 9.02 4.42
CA THR A 7 0.64 10.11 4.51
C THR A 7 2.07 9.60 4.42
N ILE A 8 2.40 8.51 5.13
CA ILE A 8 3.74 7.91 5.06
C ILE A 8 4.04 7.42 3.65
N LEU A 9 3.12 6.67 3.03
CA LEU A 9 3.32 6.15 1.67
C LEU A 9 3.53 7.25 0.64
N MET A 10 2.78 8.35 0.73
CA MET A 10 3.00 9.54 -0.11
C MET A 10 4.42 10.08 0.07
N LYS A 11 4.87 10.26 1.32
CA LYS A 11 6.21 10.78 1.63
C LYS A 11 7.32 9.89 1.12
N VAL A 12 7.17 8.56 1.16
CA VAL A 12 8.22 7.63 0.74
C VAL A 12 8.11 7.18 -0.73
N SER A 13 7.09 7.62 -1.46
CA SER A 13 6.81 7.21 -2.85
C SER A 13 7.89 7.61 -3.87
N PHE A 14 8.87 8.41 -3.48
CA PHE A 14 10.02 8.73 -4.32
C PHE A 14 10.98 7.53 -4.49
N ASP A 15 11.10 6.65 -3.49
CA ASP A 15 11.99 5.48 -3.50
C ASP A 15 11.20 4.17 -3.47
N ARG A 16 11.49 3.29 -4.44
CA ARG A 16 10.76 2.02 -4.60
C ARG A 16 10.92 1.09 -3.39
N ARG A 17 12.14 0.98 -2.84
CA ARG A 17 12.43 0.06 -1.73
C ARG A 17 11.77 0.55 -0.45
N LEU A 18 11.79 1.85 -0.21
CA LEU A 18 11.16 2.47 0.95
C LEU A 18 9.63 2.40 0.84
N PHE A 19 9.08 2.66 -0.34
CA PHE A 19 7.65 2.49 -0.62
C PHE A 19 7.19 1.06 -0.30
N GLU A 20 7.88 0.05 -0.83
CA GLU A 20 7.55 -1.36 -0.59
C GLU A 20 7.65 -1.74 0.89
N LYS A 21 8.67 -1.24 1.60
CA LYS A 21 8.85 -1.45 3.04
C LYS A 21 7.70 -0.87 3.86
N GLU A 22 7.30 0.37 3.59
CA GLU A 22 6.20 1.01 4.33
C GLU A 22 4.84 0.46 3.94
N LEU A 23 4.65 0.04 2.68
CA LEU A 23 3.44 -0.68 2.24
C LEU A 23 3.27 -1.98 3.04
N ARG A 24 4.33 -2.77 3.22
CA ARG A 24 4.26 -3.99 4.02
C ARG A 24 3.91 -3.70 5.48
N LYS A 25 4.48 -2.65 6.07
CA LYS A 25 4.15 -2.24 7.44
C LYS A 25 2.69 -1.82 7.57
N ALA A 26 2.18 -1.10 6.59
CA ALA A 26 0.77 -0.69 6.53
C ALA A 26 -0.17 -1.89 6.59
N LEU A 27 0.09 -2.94 5.81
CA LEU A 27 -0.75 -4.13 5.78
C LEU A 27 -0.77 -4.90 7.11
N ASN A 28 0.29 -4.82 7.91
CA ASN A 28 0.34 -5.41 9.24
C ASN A 28 -0.31 -4.52 10.32
N LEU A 29 -0.51 -3.23 10.04
CA LEU A 29 -0.97 -2.22 11.01
C LEU A 29 -2.47 -1.94 10.88
N LEU A 30 -3.01 -2.04 9.67
CA LEU A 30 -4.41 -1.77 9.37
C LEU A 30 -5.28 -2.98 9.71
N ILE A 31 -6.49 -2.71 10.19
CA ILE A 31 -7.51 -3.74 10.39
C ILE A 31 -8.15 -4.15 9.05
N PRO A 32 -8.79 -5.34 8.95
CA PRO A 32 -9.37 -5.83 7.69
C PRO A 32 -10.27 -4.81 6.96
N ASP A 33 -11.13 -4.10 7.69
CA ASP A 33 -12.04 -3.10 7.11
C ASP A 33 -11.28 -1.91 6.49
N GLU A 34 -10.14 -1.53 7.06
CA GLU A 34 -9.28 -0.47 6.51
C GLU A 34 -8.47 -0.98 5.29
N ILE A 35 -8.12 -2.27 5.23
CA ILE A 35 -7.30 -2.84 4.17
C ILE A 35 -7.98 -2.74 2.79
N GLN A 36 -9.29 -2.95 2.72
CA GLN A 36 -10.01 -2.85 1.44
C GLN A 36 -9.96 -1.42 0.87
N VAL A 37 -10.30 -0.43 1.70
CA VAL A 37 -10.23 1.00 1.33
C VAL A 37 -8.79 1.40 0.99
N PHE A 38 -7.82 0.87 1.73
CA PHE A 38 -6.41 1.13 1.51
C PHE A 38 -5.90 0.57 0.18
N LYS A 39 -6.34 -0.63 -0.19
CA LYS A 39 -6.01 -1.28 -1.48
C LYS A 39 -6.47 -0.42 -2.65
N GLU A 40 -7.74 -0.03 -2.66
CA GLU A 40 -8.33 0.80 -3.73
C GLU A 40 -7.58 2.14 -3.86
N TRP A 41 -7.29 2.78 -2.73
CA TRP A 41 -6.52 4.01 -2.71
C TRP A 41 -5.09 3.83 -3.26
N CYS A 42 -4.41 2.75 -2.89
CA CYS A 42 -3.07 2.44 -3.41
C CYS A 42 -3.05 2.27 -4.92
N TYR A 43 -4.00 1.52 -5.49
CA TYR A 43 -4.10 1.36 -6.95
C TYR A 43 -4.44 2.67 -7.65
N SER A 44 -5.36 3.47 -7.10
CA SER A 44 -5.71 4.79 -7.65
C SER A 44 -4.52 5.75 -7.68
N LYS A 45 -3.67 5.74 -6.65
CA LYS A 45 -2.54 6.68 -6.53
C LYS A 45 -1.24 6.20 -7.16
N PHE A 46 -0.97 4.90 -7.13
CA PHE A 46 0.38 4.39 -7.40
C PHE A 46 0.46 3.33 -8.50
N SER A 47 -0.65 2.90 -9.11
CA SER A 47 -0.64 1.92 -10.21
C SER A 47 0.37 2.28 -11.30
N GLY A 48 0.36 3.51 -11.81
CA GLY A 48 1.27 3.91 -12.89
C GLY A 48 2.76 3.75 -12.61
N LYS A 49 3.21 3.77 -11.34
CA LYS A 49 4.64 3.62 -10.97
C LYS A 49 4.95 2.30 -10.27
N TYR A 50 4.01 1.75 -9.51
CA TYR A 50 4.23 0.68 -8.55
C TYR A 50 3.26 -0.49 -8.70
N GLU A 51 2.51 -0.61 -9.79
CA GLU A 51 1.59 -1.73 -10.02
C GLU A 51 2.21 -3.12 -9.74
N PRO A 52 3.45 -3.46 -10.17
CA PRO A 52 4.04 -4.75 -9.84
C PRO A 52 4.23 -4.97 -8.32
N VAL A 53 4.54 -3.89 -7.59
CA VAL A 53 4.67 -3.94 -6.12
C VAL A 53 3.29 -4.11 -5.50
N LEU A 54 2.28 -3.35 -5.94
CA LEU A 54 0.91 -3.46 -5.43
C LEU A 54 0.35 -4.87 -5.66
N ASN A 55 0.53 -5.41 -6.87
CA ASN A 55 0.08 -6.75 -7.24
C ASN A 55 0.70 -7.83 -6.33
N LYS A 56 2.01 -7.72 -6.04
CA LYS A 56 2.72 -8.64 -5.14
C LYS A 56 2.05 -8.77 -3.76
N TYR A 57 1.51 -7.68 -3.21
CA TYR A 57 0.93 -7.69 -1.86
C TYR A 57 -0.60 -7.83 -1.84
N PHE A 58 -1.31 -7.30 -2.83
CA PHE A 58 -2.78 -7.27 -2.83
C PHE A 58 -3.44 -8.39 -3.64
N ILE A 59 -2.69 -9.09 -4.51
CA ILE A 59 -3.19 -10.26 -5.25
C ILE A 59 -2.86 -11.56 -4.53
N GLY A 60 -1.74 -11.62 -3.78
CA GLY A 60 -1.36 -12.77 -2.96
C GLY A 60 -2.22 -13.02 -1.70
N LEU A 61 -3.23 -12.19 -1.44
CA LEU A 61 -4.20 -12.36 -0.34
C LEU A 61 -5.51 -13.05 -0.80
N ALA A 62 -5.61 -13.40 -2.09
CA ALA A 62 -6.68 -14.24 -2.63
C ALA A 62 -6.12 -15.64 -2.89
N GLY A 63 -5.91 -16.40 -1.81
CA GLY A 63 -5.46 -17.79 -1.82
C GLY A 63 -5.68 -18.42 -0.47
#